data_AF-A0A0U4P907-F1
#
_entry.id   AF-A0A0U4P907-F1
#
_cell.length_a   1.000
_cell.length_b   1.000
_cell.length_c   1.000
_cell.angle_alpha   90.00
_cell.angle_beta   90.00
_cell.angle_gamma   90.00
#
_symmetry.space_group_name_H-M   'P 1'
#
loop_
_entity.id
_entity.type
_entity.pdbx_description
1 polymer ?
#
loop_
_entity_poly.entity_id
_entity_poly.type
_entity_poly.pdbx_seq_one_letter_code
_entity_poly.pdbx_strand_id
1 'polypeptide(L)'
;MKIVRDEAVDRANQQDDPETPMNIADFIVIREGTIKGRREGGIVMRVGVMGGARYDKKSPNPTYWRFVELGTERSRARPFMRPALDNNVPDVIQTFIDVLDDELNKELV
;
A
#
# COMPACT_ATOMS: atom_id res chain seq x y z
N MET A 1 7.30 -5.87 -2.76
CA MET A 1 6.03 -5.29 -2.23
C MET A 1 5.94 -5.24 -0.71
N LYS A 2 6.51 -6.21 0.03
CA LYS A 2 6.51 -6.20 1.50
C LYS A 2 7.19 -4.95 2.08
N ILE A 3 8.35 -4.58 1.54
CA ILE A 3 9.13 -3.39 1.94
C ILE A 3 8.27 -2.12 1.92
N VAL A 4 7.57 -1.85 0.81
CA VAL A 4 6.69 -0.68 0.67
C VAL A 4 5.54 -0.69 1.68
N ARG A 5 4.94 -1.87 1.94
CA ARG A 5 3.88 -1.99 2.94
C ARG A 5 4.41 -1.66 4.33
N ASP A 6 5.55 -2.23 4.70
CA ASP A 6 6.11 -2.09 6.03
C ASP A 6 6.55 -0.63 6.28
N GLU A 7 7.20 0.01 5.32
CA GLU A 7 7.51 1.45 5.44
C GLU A 7 6.26 2.33 5.50
N ALA A 8 5.21 2.00 4.73
CA ALA A 8 3.96 2.73 4.78
C ALA A 8 3.25 2.58 6.14
N VAL A 9 3.33 1.38 6.75
CA VAL A 9 2.83 1.10 8.11
C VAL A 9 3.59 1.93 9.14
N ASP A 10 4.93 1.94 9.09
CA ASP A 10 5.75 2.71 10.02
C ASP A 10 5.47 4.21 9.93
N ARG A 11 5.37 4.75 8.71
CA ARG A 11 5.04 6.16 8.47
C ARG A 11 3.62 6.51 8.89
N ALA A 12 2.66 5.59 8.73
CA ALA A 12 1.29 5.81 9.18
C ALA A 12 1.20 5.80 10.71
N ASN A 13 1.89 4.89 11.38
CA ASN A 13 1.96 4.80 12.85
C ASN A 13 2.58 6.05 13.48
N GLN A 14 3.56 6.68 12.84
CA GLN A 14 4.13 7.96 13.30
C GLN A 14 3.12 9.11 13.32
N GLN A 15 2.01 8.97 12.61
CA GLN A 15 0.97 9.99 12.46
C GLN A 15 -0.35 9.56 13.11
N ASP A 16 -0.36 8.42 13.79
CA ASP A 16 -1.55 7.88 14.43
C ASP A 16 -1.99 8.78 15.59
N ASP A 17 -3.30 8.88 15.76
CA ASP A 17 -3.93 9.62 16.85
C ASP A 17 -4.68 8.61 17.74
N PRO A 18 -4.26 8.41 19.00
CA PRO A 18 -4.86 7.42 19.88
C PRO A 18 -6.33 7.70 20.20
N GLU A 19 -6.82 8.93 19.99
CA GLU A 19 -8.24 9.26 20.17
C GLU A 19 -9.11 8.81 18.98
N THR A 20 -8.49 8.52 17.83
CA THR A 20 -9.20 8.05 16.64
C THR A 20 -9.42 6.53 16.72
N PRO A 21 -10.68 6.04 16.64
CA PRO A 21 -10.98 4.62 16.84
C PRO A 21 -10.47 3.70 15.72
N MET A 22 -9.97 4.24 14.61
CA MET A 22 -9.47 3.48 13.47
C MET A 22 -8.05 3.93 13.16
N ASN A 23 -7.07 3.04 13.24
CA ASN A 23 -5.71 3.31 12.80
C ASN A 23 -5.56 2.97 11.31
N ILE A 24 -4.93 3.84 10.52
CA ILE A 24 -4.69 3.61 9.08
C ILE A 24 -3.76 2.42 8.84
N ALA A 25 -2.71 2.28 9.65
CA ALA A 25 -1.65 1.29 9.50
C ALA A 25 -2.19 -0.15 9.48
N ASP A 26 -3.19 -0.45 10.32
CA ASP A 26 -3.84 -1.75 10.39
C ASP A 26 -4.53 -2.17 9.08
N PHE A 27 -4.85 -1.20 8.23
CA PHE A 27 -5.55 -1.42 6.97
C PHE A 27 -4.64 -1.31 5.75
N ILE A 28 -3.34 -1.08 5.91
CA ILE A 28 -2.38 -1.08 4.79
C ILE A 28 -2.09 -2.52 4.37
N VAL A 29 -2.55 -2.88 3.18
CA VAL A 29 -2.47 -4.25 2.67
C VAL A 29 -1.83 -4.35 1.31
N ILE A 30 -1.20 -5.49 1.06
CA ILE A 30 -0.78 -5.91 -0.27
C ILE A 30 -1.92 -6.69 -0.89
N ARG A 31 -2.31 -6.34 -2.11
CA ARG A 31 -3.33 -7.08 -2.88
C ARG A 31 -2.91 -7.21 -4.33
N GLU A 32 -3.35 -8.30 -4.95
CA GLU A 32 -3.30 -8.43 -6.40
C GLU A 32 -4.39 -7.54 -7.04
N GLY A 33 -4.03 -6.86 -8.11
CA GLY A 33 -4.91 -6.09 -8.97
C GLY A 33 -5.47 -6.95 -10.09
N THR A 34 -6.24 -7.99 -9.77
CA THR A 34 -6.73 -9.02 -10.72
C THR A 34 -7.33 -8.46 -12.01
N ILE A 35 -8.13 -7.39 -11.94
CA ILE A 35 -8.72 -6.74 -13.13
C ILE A 35 -7.64 -6.14 -14.03
N LYS A 36 -6.67 -5.40 -13.45
CA LYS A 36 -5.57 -4.81 -14.21
C LYS A 36 -4.64 -5.87 -14.74
N GLY A 37 -4.30 -6.87 -13.92
CA GLY A 37 -3.46 -7.99 -14.33
C GLY A 37 -4.02 -8.72 -15.55
N ARG A 38 -5.31 -9.08 -15.54
CA ARG A 38 -5.98 -9.68 -16.71
C ARG A 38 -5.94 -8.78 -17.95
N ARG A 39 -6.09 -7.46 -17.78
CA ARG A 39 -6.07 -6.50 -18.89
C ARG A 39 -4.68 -6.33 -19.49
N GLU A 40 -3.65 -6.37 -18.65
CA GLU A 40 -2.25 -6.14 -19.02
C GLU A 40 -1.52 -7.44 -19.38
N GLY A 41 -2.16 -8.60 -19.23
CA GLY A 41 -1.58 -9.90 -19.54
C GLY A 41 -0.53 -10.35 -18.53
N GLY A 42 -0.65 -9.95 -17.27
CA GLY A 42 0.35 -10.23 -16.24
C GLY A 42 -0.17 -10.10 -14.82
N ILE A 43 0.76 -10.10 -13.84
CA ILE A 43 0.44 -9.94 -12.43
C ILE A 43 0.68 -8.49 -12.04
N VAL A 44 -0.33 -7.84 -11.46
CA VAL A 44 -0.21 -6.50 -10.90
C VAL A 44 -0.36 -6.60 -9.40
N MET A 45 0.67 -6.22 -8.67
CA MET A 45 0.62 -6.12 -7.20
C MET A 45 0.46 -4.66 -6.78
N ARG A 46 -0.31 -4.41 -5.74
CA ARG A 46 -0.48 -3.06 -5.17
C ARG A 46 -0.38 -3.09 -3.64
N VAL A 47 0.14 -2.00 -3.10
CA VAL A 47 -0.01 -1.67 -1.67
C VAL A 47 -1.04 -0.56 -1.56
N GLY A 48 -1.98 -0.67 -0.62
CA GLY A 48 -2.96 0.39 -0.39
C GLY A 48 -3.80 0.14 0.84
N VAL A 49 -4.60 1.13 1.21
CA VAL A 49 -5.52 1.05 2.34
C VAL A 49 -6.74 0.21 1.96
N MET A 50 -7.08 -0.79 2.77
CA MET A 50 -8.23 -1.64 2.59
C MET A 50 -9.52 -0.82 2.59
N GLY A 51 -10.45 -1.14 1.67
CA GLY A 51 -11.66 -0.35 1.44
C GLY A 51 -11.45 0.92 0.62
N GLY A 52 -10.20 1.33 0.40
CA GLY A 52 -9.88 2.58 -0.29
C GLY A 52 -10.43 3.79 0.46
N ALA A 53 -10.74 4.87 -0.26
CA ALA A 53 -11.27 6.09 0.34
C ALA A 53 -12.81 6.19 0.27
N ARG A 54 -13.49 5.09 -0.06
CA ARG A 54 -14.96 5.10 -0.20
C ARG A 54 -15.61 5.13 1.17
N TYR A 55 -16.29 6.23 1.49
CA TYR A 55 -17.05 6.34 2.74
C TYR A 55 -18.19 5.30 2.77
N ASP A 56 -18.21 4.49 3.82
CA ASP A 56 -19.29 3.58 4.13
C ASP A 56 -19.46 3.58 5.66
N LYS A 57 -20.64 4.03 6.12
CA LYS A 57 -20.97 4.14 7.55
C LYS A 57 -20.90 2.81 8.29
N LYS A 58 -21.08 1.69 7.59
CA LYS A 58 -21.04 0.34 8.18
C LYS A 58 -19.64 -0.29 8.12
N SER A 59 -18.70 0.34 7.42
CA SER A 59 -17.39 -0.22 7.20
C SER A 59 -16.41 0.27 8.29
N PRO A 60 -15.61 -0.64 8.87
CA PRO A 60 -14.56 -0.25 9.82
C PRO A 60 -13.32 0.34 9.12
N ASN A 61 -13.36 0.59 7.81
CA ASN A 61 -12.19 1.03 7.05
C ASN A 61 -11.90 2.53 7.28
N PRO A 62 -10.62 2.93 7.42
CA PRO A 62 -10.23 4.29 7.74
C PRO A 62 -10.28 5.22 6.52
N THR A 63 -11.48 5.55 6.04
CA THR A 63 -11.70 6.30 4.78
C THR A 63 -11.08 7.71 4.77
N TYR A 64 -10.71 8.22 5.95
CA TYR A 64 -10.05 9.50 6.15
C TYR A 64 -8.57 9.50 5.73
N TRP A 65 -7.96 8.34 5.45
CA TRP A 65 -6.54 8.23 5.07
C TRP A 65 -6.14 9.16 3.92
N ARG A 66 -7.06 9.41 2.97
CA ARG A 66 -6.79 10.31 1.82
C ARG A 66 -6.51 11.74 2.25
N PHE A 67 -7.15 12.20 3.33
CA PHE A 67 -7.00 13.55 3.84
C PHE A 67 -5.66 13.71 4.56
N VAL A 68 -5.16 12.63 5.16
CA VAL A 68 -3.81 12.57 5.72
C VAL A 68 -2.79 12.56 4.58
N GLU A 69 -2.93 11.66 3.62
CA GLU A 69 -1.97 11.49 2.51
C GLU A 69 -1.88 12.73 1.60
N LEU A 70 -3.02 13.34 1.25
CA LEU A 70 -3.10 14.42 0.26
C LEU A 70 -3.27 15.81 0.88
N GLY A 71 -3.65 15.89 2.16
CA GLY A 71 -4.04 17.14 2.80
C GLY A 71 -5.46 17.59 2.43
N THR A 72 -5.84 18.74 2.98
CA THR A 72 -7.09 19.45 2.67
C THR A 72 -6.80 20.94 2.56
N GLU A 73 -7.81 21.75 2.24
CA GLU A 73 -7.71 23.21 2.33
C GLU A 73 -7.26 23.70 3.72
N ARG A 74 -7.62 22.97 4.78
CA ARG A 74 -7.41 23.38 6.18
C ARG A 74 -6.25 22.63 6.86
N SER A 75 -5.69 21.60 6.24
CA SER A 75 -4.65 20.76 6.82
C SER A 75 -3.58 20.39 5.79
N ARG A 76 -2.32 20.44 6.21
CA ARG A 76 -1.18 20.06 5.35
C ARG A 76 -1.17 18.55 5.11
N ALA A 77 -0.78 18.15 3.91
CA ALA A 77 -0.54 16.75 3.58
C ALA A 77 0.59 16.16 4.42
N ARG A 78 0.40 14.93 4.89
CA ARG A 78 1.40 14.13 5.58
C ARG A 78 1.49 12.77 4.87
N PRO A 79 2.18 12.72 3.73
CA PRO A 79 2.20 11.53 2.91
C PRO A 79 2.93 10.39 3.62
N PHE A 80 2.34 9.20 3.59
CA PHE A 80 2.89 7.96 4.14
C PHE A 80 3.01 6.88 3.07
N MET A 81 2.10 6.86 2.08
CA MET A 81 2.12 5.89 0.98
C MET A 81 3.09 6.28 -0.13
N ARG A 82 3.03 7.53 -0.60
CA ARG A 82 3.91 8.01 -1.69
C ARG A 82 5.41 7.85 -1.36
N PRO A 83 5.91 8.38 -0.23
CA PRO A 83 7.33 8.22 0.11
C PRO A 83 7.72 6.75 0.34
N ALA A 84 6.82 5.91 0.87
CA ALA A 84 7.08 4.49 1.04
C ALA A 84 7.28 3.75 -0.29
N LEU A 85 6.62 4.20 -1.37
CA LEU A 85 6.89 3.67 -2.70
C LEU A 85 8.16 4.27 -3.30
N ASP A 86 8.24 5.61 -3.32
CA ASP A 86 9.30 6.35 -4.03
C ASP A 86 10.70 5.98 -3.51
N ASN A 87 10.86 5.78 -2.20
CA ASN A 87 12.14 5.42 -1.59
C ASN A 87 12.56 3.97 -1.87
N ASN A 88 11.61 3.08 -2.16
CA ASN A 88 11.85 1.64 -2.27
C ASN A 88 11.68 1.10 -3.69
N VAL A 89 11.50 1.97 -4.70
CA VAL A 89 11.34 1.51 -6.10
C VAL A 89 12.46 0.55 -6.53
N PRO A 90 13.76 0.84 -6.29
CA PRO A 90 14.83 -0.07 -6.68
C PRO A 90 14.74 -1.43 -5.99
N ASP A 91 14.52 -1.45 -4.68
CA ASP A 91 14.48 -2.68 -3.88
C ASP A 91 13.28 -3.57 -4.23
N VAL A 92 12.15 -2.94 -4.57
CA VAL A 92 10.94 -3.65 -5.02
C VAL A 92 11.19 -4.31 -6.37
N ILE A 93 11.88 -3.65 -7.29
CA ILE A 93 12.23 -4.21 -8.59
C ILE A 93 13.20 -5.38 -8.41
N GLN A 94 14.22 -5.22 -7.58
CA GLN A 94 15.18 -6.30 -7.33
C GLN A 94 14.50 -7.53 -6.73
N THR A 95 13.69 -7.33 -5.68
CA THR A 95 12.91 -8.43 -5.06
C THR A 95 12.02 -9.14 -6.09
N PHE A 96 11.47 -8.40 -7.05
CA PHE A 96 10.63 -8.98 -8.10
C PHE A 96 11.44 -9.83 -9.08
N ILE A 97 12.63 -9.37 -9.49
CA ILE A 97 13.55 -10.13 -10.32
C ILE A 97 13.96 -11.42 -9.61
N ASP A 98 14.40 -11.32 -8.36
CA ASP A 98 14.86 -12.49 -7.57
C ASP A 98 13.76 -13.56 -7.45
N VAL A 99 12.52 -13.14 -7.16
CA VAL A 99 11.38 -14.06 -7.06
C VAL A 99 11.05 -14.69 -8.42
N LEU A 100 11.13 -13.93 -9.51
CA LEU A 100 10.90 -14.49 -10.85
C LEU A 100 11.97 -15.49 -11.26
N ASP A 101 13.25 -15.17 -11.03
CA ASP A 101 14.36 -16.06 -11.35
C ASP A 101 14.27 -17.36 -10.53
N ASP A 102 13.92 -17.27 -9.25
CA ASP A 102 13.67 -18.43 -8.39
C ASP A 102 12.54 -19.32 -8.92
N GLU A 103 11.42 -18.74 -9.35
CA GLU A 103 10.31 -19.50 -9.93
C GLU A 103 10.67 -20.11 -11.30
N LEU A 104 11.39 -19.39 -12.16
CA LEU A 104 11.86 -19.92 -13.43
C LEU A 104 12.83 -21.10 -13.24
N ASN A 105 13.71 -21.01 -12.26
CA ASN A 105 14.66 -22.09 -11.95
C ASN A 105 13.97 -23.35 -11.41
N LYS A 106 12.84 -23.22 -10.70
CA LYS A 106 12.05 -24.38 -10.25
C LYS A 106 11.39 -25.12 -11.40
N GLU A 107 10.94 -24.42 -12.43
CA GLU A 107 10.25 -25.01 -13.59
C GLU A 107 11.22 -25.65 -14.61
N LEU A 108 12.52 -25.37 -14.51
CA LEU A 108 13.57 -25.91 -15.39
C LEU A 108 14.27 -27.18 -14.85
N VAL A 109 13.88 -27.66 -13.66
CA VAL A 109 14.40 -28.88 -13.01
C VAL A 109 13.32 -29.95 -12.96
#